data_AF-A0A8I2YNF2-F1
#
_entry.id   AF-A0A8I2YNF2-F1
#
_cell.length_a   1.000
_cell.length_b   1.000
_cell.length_c   1.000
_cell.angle_alpha   90.00
_cell.angle_beta   90.00
_cell.angle_gamma   90.00
#
_symmetry.space_group_name_H-M   'P 1'
#
loop_
_entity.id
_entity.type
_entity.pdbx_description
1 polymer ?
#
loop_
_entity_poly.entity_id
_entity_poly.type
_entity_poly.pdbx_seq_one_letter_code
_entity_poly.pdbx_strand_id
1 'polypeptide(L)'
;MYHSATNNLISLLVDRLRMHAQRWKCISLQLAGGYFPLLFTFTPCNLSSLEYLSINGNAVAFAFPIMPQLNLESAANLKSFSYTGPGPSVEDRIHLRWEDLAELSLEFASHFGGSFVSRQRLVDLARCQNITTCSLGIDRPPPSVVSESITLPCLQTLRVRRVTRFAHAHGMIDPLILPQLQTLEIDASNLVNWNQRWHSRNFSSLLARSGCSLLRLSIQDVDFPNDELVRCLSLSPALTSFRFIPCPRSQNLSDVIRKLDASPRTRGRRRGHVALPQLREITMASSVERYLDSITTMCRSRTGACARAAGVATLQRAEVVFFDLWHDKSEDGLERVVNSLAQWVSENKSENGREGEDEHLLEASVVVDSPYLPVYIDVQ
;
A
#
# COMPACT_ATOMS: atom_id res chain seq x y z
N MET A 1 -13.93 25.96 17.87
CA MET A 1 -13.56 26.80 19.03
C MET A 1 -12.30 26.20 19.62
N TYR A 2 -11.17 26.89 19.58
CA TYR A 2 -9.91 26.37 20.13
C TYR A 2 -9.95 26.45 21.65
N HIS A 3 -9.61 25.36 22.34
CA HIS A 3 -9.45 25.40 23.80
C HIS A 3 -8.17 26.17 24.12
N SER A 4 -8.26 27.23 24.92
CA SER A 4 -7.13 28.08 25.31
C SER A 4 -5.96 27.26 25.90
N ALA A 5 -6.27 26.23 26.68
CA ALA A 5 -5.28 25.30 27.21
C ALA A 5 -4.47 24.59 26.10
N THR A 6 -5.13 24.15 25.02
CA THR A 6 -4.44 23.50 23.90
C THR A 6 -3.54 24.49 23.15
N ASN A 7 -3.97 25.74 22.95
CA ASN A 7 -3.13 26.77 22.33
C ASN A 7 -1.83 27.02 23.13
N ASN A 8 -1.92 27.04 24.46
CA ASN A 8 -0.74 27.21 25.32
C ASN A 8 0.22 26.01 25.20
N LEU A 9 -0.31 24.79 25.14
CA LEU A 9 0.50 23.58 24.95
C LEU A 9 1.20 23.57 23.58
N ILE A 10 0.50 23.96 22.51
CA ILE A 10 1.10 24.05 21.17
C ILE A 10 2.19 25.12 21.12
N SER A 11 1.96 26.26 21.77
CA SER A 11 2.97 27.33 21.85
C SER A 11 4.22 26.85 22.61
N LEU A 12 4.03 26.18 23.75
CA LEU A 12 5.13 25.60 24.52
C LEU A 12 5.90 24.54 23.71
N LEU A 13 5.20 23.71 22.95
CA LEU A 13 5.83 22.73 22.04
C LEU A 13 6.70 23.42 20.99
N VAL A 14 6.16 24.45 20.32
CA VAL A 14 6.90 25.24 19.33
C VAL A 14 8.16 25.85 19.94
N ASP A 15 8.06 26.43 21.13
CA ASP A 15 9.21 27.02 21.81
C ASP A 15 10.28 25.97 22.15
N ARG A 16 9.87 24.77 22.59
CA ARG A 16 10.78 23.66 22.83
C ARG A 16 11.46 23.17 21.55
N LEU A 17 10.73 23.11 20.44
CA LEU A 17 11.30 22.78 19.13
C LEU A 17 12.35 23.80 18.72
N ARG A 18 12.06 25.10 18.87
CA ARG A 18 12.99 26.20 18.56
C ARG A 18 14.25 26.18 19.44
N MET A 19 14.09 26.07 20.76
CA MET A 19 15.21 26.09 21.72
C MET A 19 16.22 24.96 21.49
N HIS A 20 15.80 23.87 20.86
CA HIS A 20 16.64 22.70 20.62
C HIS A 20 16.74 22.34 19.13
N ALA A 21 16.46 23.28 18.23
CA ALA A 21 16.35 23.05 16.78
C ALA A 21 17.55 22.30 16.18
N GLN A 22 18.77 22.64 16.60
CA GLN A 22 20.01 22.03 16.10
C GLN A 22 20.26 20.60 16.60
N ARG A 23 19.47 20.10 17.56
CA ARG A 23 19.68 18.78 18.20
C ARG A 23 18.68 17.74 17.73
N TRP A 24 17.53 18.17 17.20
CA TRP A 24 16.49 17.25 16.77
C TRP A 24 16.91 16.51 15.51
N LYS A 25 16.99 15.19 15.60
CA LYS A 25 17.20 14.30 14.45
C LYS A 25 15.89 13.80 13.84
N CYS A 26 14.89 13.59 14.69
CA CYS A 26 13.60 13.04 14.32
C CYS A 26 12.50 13.87 14.98
N ILE A 27 11.57 14.36 14.17
CA ILE A 27 10.37 15.05 14.63
C ILE A 27 9.18 14.35 13.98
N SER A 28 8.24 13.85 14.81
CA SER A 28 6.98 13.27 14.35
C SER A 28 5.84 13.93 15.10
N LEU A 29 4.97 14.63 14.39
CA LEU A 29 3.88 15.41 14.93
C LEU A 29 2.56 14.94 14.30
N GLN A 30 1.60 14.58 15.15
CA GLN A 30 0.24 14.25 14.74
C GLN A 30 -0.73 15.16 15.46
N LEU A 31 -1.40 16.03 14.72
CA LEU A 31 -2.17 17.14 15.30
C LEU A 31 -3.51 17.33 14.57
N ALA A 32 -4.46 17.94 15.26
CA ALA A 32 -5.67 18.41 14.58
C ALA A 32 -5.31 19.51 13.58
N GLY A 33 -5.94 19.50 12.39
CA GLY A 33 -5.61 20.41 11.29
C GLY A 33 -5.56 21.88 11.71
N GLY A 34 -6.43 22.27 12.65
CA GLY A 34 -6.50 23.61 13.24
C GLY A 34 -5.18 24.19 13.78
N TYR A 35 -4.19 23.36 14.12
CA TYR A 35 -2.92 23.79 14.71
C TYR A 35 -1.75 23.83 13.73
N PHE A 36 -1.95 23.44 12.46
CA PHE A 36 -0.89 23.39 11.44
C PHE A 36 -0.12 24.71 11.30
N PRO A 37 -0.79 25.89 11.16
CA PRO A 37 -0.07 27.14 10.97
C PRO A 37 0.89 27.48 12.11
N LEU A 38 0.56 27.13 13.36
CA LEU A 38 1.39 27.43 14.52
C LEU A 38 2.70 26.63 14.50
N LEU A 39 2.66 25.38 14.03
CA LEU A 39 3.86 24.55 13.93
C LEU A 39 4.88 25.12 12.94
N PHE A 40 4.43 25.70 11.83
CA PHE A 40 5.38 26.17 10.83
C PHE A 40 6.25 27.32 11.30
N THR A 41 5.89 27.94 12.43
CA THR A 41 6.67 29.01 13.03
C THR A 41 8.01 28.55 13.64
N PHE A 42 8.27 27.25 13.87
CA PHE A 42 9.61 26.78 14.28
C PHE A 42 10.56 26.54 13.08
N THR A 43 10.03 26.46 11.87
CA THR A 43 10.76 26.03 10.68
C THR A 43 11.86 26.99 10.22
N PRO A 44 11.79 28.33 10.45
CA PRO A 44 12.91 29.23 10.18
C PRO A 44 14.16 29.00 11.04
N CYS A 45 14.11 28.13 12.05
CA CYS A 45 15.27 27.82 12.88
C CYS A 45 16.31 26.97 12.12
N ASN A 46 17.52 26.89 12.69
CA ASN A 46 18.56 26.02 12.17
C ASN A 46 18.27 24.56 12.55
N LEU A 47 17.83 23.76 11.56
CA LEU A 47 17.47 22.35 11.69
C LEU A 47 18.58 21.43 11.13
N SER A 48 19.85 21.83 11.22
CA SER A 48 20.98 21.13 10.58
C SER A 48 21.13 19.65 10.93
N SER A 49 20.65 19.21 12.09
CA SER A 49 20.72 17.80 12.51
C SER A 49 19.48 16.98 12.13
N LEU A 50 18.45 17.61 11.55
CA LEU A 50 17.17 16.96 11.27
C LEU A 50 17.34 15.99 10.09
N GLU A 51 17.05 14.71 10.35
CA GLU A 51 17.14 13.61 9.38
C GLU A 51 15.74 13.10 8.98
N TYR A 52 14.76 13.19 9.89
CA TYR A 52 13.38 12.75 9.68
C TYR A 52 12.39 13.81 10.18
N LEU A 53 11.43 14.16 9.32
CA LEU A 53 10.32 15.04 9.67
C LEU A 53 8.99 14.46 9.20
N SER A 54 8.05 14.31 10.12
CA SER A 54 6.68 13.88 9.84
C SER A 54 5.69 14.84 10.49
N ILE A 55 4.85 15.48 9.67
CA ILE A 55 3.79 16.38 10.13
C ILE A 55 2.48 15.90 9.51
N ASN A 56 1.68 15.20 10.32
CA ASN A 56 0.41 14.63 9.89
C ASN A 56 -0.73 15.24 10.70
N GLY A 57 -1.91 15.27 10.09
CA GLY A 57 -3.08 15.76 10.79
C GLY A 57 -4.39 15.43 10.15
N ASN A 58 -5.44 15.59 10.95
CA ASN A 58 -6.81 15.45 10.48
C ASN A 58 -7.24 16.76 9.84
N ALA A 59 -7.41 16.74 8.51
CA ALA A 59 -7.90 17.85 7.71
C ALA A 59 -9.42 18.01 7.88
N VAL A 60 -9.87 18.36 9.08
CA VAL A 60 -11.23 18.90 9.25
C VAL A 60 -11.18 20.33 8.68
N ALA A 61 -11.94 20.56 7.61
CA ALA A 61 -11.93 21.78 6.81
C ALA A 61 -12.16 23.04 7.65
N PHE A 62 -11.08 23.68 8.10
CA PHE A 62 -11.09 25.04 8.60
C PHE A 62 -10.37 25.91 7.59
N ALA A 63 -11.01 27.00 7.17
CA ALA A 63 -10.33 28.01 6.36
C ALA A 63 -9.27 28.69 7.25
N PHE A 64 -8.00 28.59 6.85
CA PHE A 64 -6.93 29.32 7.53
C PHE A 64 -6.72 30.67 6.83
N PRO A 65 -6.69 31.79 7.58
CA PRO A 65 -6.46 33.11 7.00
C PRO A 65 -5.00 33.33 6.58
N ILE A 66 -4.07 32.48 7.03
CA ILE A 66 -2.63 32.62 6.78
C ILE A 66 -2.16 31.41 5.98
N MET A 67 -1.47 31.66 4.87
CA MET A 67 -0.83 30.63 4.06
C MET A 67 0.40 30.10 4.79
N PRO A 68 0.39 28.83 5.24
CA PRO A 68 1.52 28.25 5.92
C PRO A 68 2.71 28.08 4.97
N GLN A 69 3.89 28.51 5.42
CA GLN A 69 5.16 28.24 4.74
C GLN A 69 6.03 27.35 5.62
N LEU A 70 6.36 26.16 5.11
CA LEU A 70 7.25 25.22 5.76
C LEU A 70 8.64 25.38 5.12
N ASN A 71 9.55 26.07 5.81
CA ASN A 71 10.92 26.26 5.34
C ASN A 71 11.87 25.28 6.03
N LEU A 72 12.44 24.35 5.26
CA LEU A 72 13.35 23.31 5.69
C LEU A 72 14.70 23.40 4.95
N GLU A 73 15.03 24.54 4.35
CA GLU A 73 16.30 24.74 3.64
C GLU A 73 17.52 24.57 4.56
N SER A 74 17.37 24.84 5.86
CA SER A 74 18.43 24.65 6.87
C SER A 74 18.65 23.18 7.25
N ALA A 75 17.70 22.29 6.92
CA ALA A 75 17.75 20.86 7.24
C ALA A 75 18.51 20.06 6.17
N ALA A 76 19.79 20.38 5.98
CA ALA A 76 20.63 19.78 4.94
C ALA A 76 20.85 18.25 5.07
N ASN A 77 20.53 17.67 6.22
CA ASN A 77 20.62 16.22 6.47
C ASN A 77 19.26 15.50 6.38
N LEU A 78 18.19 16.20 5.96
CA LEU A 78 16.86 15.63 5.90
C LEU A 78 16.79 14.54 4.83
N LYS A 79 16.52 13.30 5.24
CA LYS A 79 16.43 12.13 4.37
C LYS A 79 15.00 11.66 4.15
N SER A 80 14.14 11.86 5.15
CA SER A 80 12.76 11.36 5.14
C SER A 80 11.78 12.47 5.51
N PHE A 81 10.80 12.68 4.63
CA PHE A 81 9.78 13.71 4.78
C PHE A 81 8.38 13.14 4.62
N SER A 82 7.52 13.33 5.62
CA SER A 82 6.11 12.93 5.60
C SER A 82 5.19 14.11 5.91
N TYR A 83 4.17 14.31 5.08
CA TYR A 83 3.32 15.48 5.17
C TYR A 83 1.91 15.25 4.62
N THR A 84 0.88 15.63 5.39
CA THR A 84 -0.53 15.51 4.95
C THR A 84 -1.21 16.82 4.56
N GLY A 85 -0.53 17.97 4.71
CA GLY A 85 -1.13 19.26 4.38
C GLY A 85 -2.15 19.79 5.38
N PRO A 86 -2.46 21.10 5.33
CA PRO A 86 -3.54 21.72 6.08
C PRO A 86 -4.94 21.43 5.49
N GLY A 87 -5.00 20.74 4.34
CA GLY A 87 -6.23 20.37 3.65
C GLY A 87 -6.47 21.13 2.32
N PRO A 88 -7.69 21.08 1.78
CA PRO A 88 -8.01 21.40 0.38
C PRO A 88 -7.92 22.88 0.00
N SER A 89 -8.13 23.76 0.98
CA SER A 89 -8.41 25.18 0.72
C SER A 89 -7.18 26.08 0.87
N VAL A 90 -6.03 25.51 1.19
CA VAL A 90 -4.84 26.28 1.55
C VAL A 90 -3.68 25.78 0.71
N GLU A 91 -3.23 26.63 -0.20
CA GLU A 91 -1.97 26.42 -0.90
C GLU A 91 -0.84 26.57 0.12
N ASP A 92 -0.09 25.50 0.29
CA ASP A 92 1.04 25.40 1.18
C ASP A 92 2.34 25.43 0.37
N ARG A 93 3.32 26.20 0.86
CA ARG A 93 4.63 26.29 0.24
C ARG A 93 5.63 25.56 1.11
N ILE A 94 6.23 24.51 0.54
CA ILE A 94 7.28 23.76 1.20
C ILE A 94 8.60 24.06 0.49
N HIS A 95 9.51 24.67 1.23
CA HIS A 95 10.87 24.96 0.78
C HIS A 95 11.79 23.92 1.38
N LEU A 96 12.28 22.98 0.57
CA LEU A 96 13.23 21.96 0.99
C LEU A 96 14.09 21.52 -0.21
N ARG A 97 15.24 20.90 0.08
CA ARG A 97 16.13 20.32 -0.92
C ARG A 97 15.60 18.96 -1.37
N TRP A 98 14.60 18.97 -2.25
CA TRP A 98 13.88 17.78 -2.71
C TRP A 98 14.80 16.70 -3.28
N GLU A 99 15.91 17.11 -3.90
CA GLU A 99 16.92 16.25 -4.47
C GLU A 99 17.68 15.41 -3.42
N ASP A 100 17.74 15.84 -2.17
CA ASP A 100 18.48 15.13 -1.11
C ASP A 100 17.62 14.07 -0.38
N LEU A 101 16.31 14.03 -0.64
CA LEU A 101 15.40 13.09 0.02
C LEU A 101 15.61 11.66 -0.49
N ALA A 102 15.61 10.70 0.45
CA ALA A 102 15.56 9.27 0.18
C ALA A 102 14.14 8.71 0.34
N GLU A 103 13.34 9.29 1.24
CA GLU A 103 11.98 8.85 1.52
C GLU A 103 11.00 10.03 1.50
N LEU A 104 9.86 9.82 0.84
CA LEU A 104 8.81 10.82 0.73
C LEU A 104 7.45 10.19 0.99
N SER A 105 6.66 10.79 1.87
CA SER A 105 5.28 10.40 2.16
C SER A 105 4.37 11.62 2.05
N LEU A 106 3.48 11.64 1.06
CA LEU A 106 2.55 12.72 0.81
C LEU A 106 1.13 12.21 0.99
N GLU A 107 0.40 12.79 1.95
CA GLU A 107 -1.03 12.54 2.18
C GLU A 107 -1.40 11.07 2.53
N PHE A 108 -0.40 10.21 2.73
CA PHE A 108 -0.59 8.78 3.00
C PHE A 108 -1.23 8.50 4.38
N ALA A 109 -1.05 9.39 5.34
CA ALA A 109 -1.59 9.27 6.70
C ALA A 109 -2.86 10.12 6.94
N SER A 110 -3.52 10.60 5.89
CA SER A 110 -4.71 11.45 6.04
C SER A 110 -5.87 10.67 6.68
N HIS A 111 -6.26 11.10 7.89
CA HIS A 111 -7.44 10.59 8.57
C HIS A 111 -8.65 11.40 8.11
N PHE A 112 -9.63 10.73 7.49
CA PHE A 112 -10.98 11.22 7.20
C PHE A 112 -11.09 12.74 6.89
N GLY A 113 -10.85 13.12 5.65
CA GLY A 113 -11.03 14.48 5.18
C GLY A 113 -10.64 14.54 3.71
N GLY A 114 -11.36 15.33 2.91
CA GLY A 114 -10.99 15.52 1.51
C GLY A 114 -9.68 16.29 1.44
N SER A 115 -8.57 15.57 1.36
CA SER A 115 -7.33 16.11 0.86
C SER A 115 -7.47 16.31 -0.65
N PHE A 116 -6.75 17.27 -1.20
CA PHE A 116 -6.61 17.34 -2.65
C PHE A 116 -5.13 17.30 -2.85
N VAL A 117 -4.67 16.29 -3.59
CA VAL A 117 -3.29 16.32 -4.02
C VAL A 117 -3.14 17.53 -4.92
N SER A 118 -2.52 18.56 -4.36
CA SER A 118 -2.26 19.80 -5.09
C SER A 118 -1.38 19.45 -6.28
N ARG A 119 -1.67 20.04 -7.45
CA ARG A 119 -0.79 19.96 -8.63
C ARG A 119 0.67 20.29 -8.27
N GLN A 120 0.86 21.16 -7.28
CA GLN A 120 2.18 21.51 -6.74
C GLN A 120 2.96 20.29 -6.24
N ARG A 121 2.27 19.28 -5.66
CA ARG A 121 2.90 18.06 -5.16
C ARG A 121 3.53 17.21 -6.24
N LEU A 122 2.96 17.21 -7.44
CA LEU A 122 3.56 16.54 -8.59
C LEU A 122 4.80 17.27 -9.09
N VAL A 123 4.80 18.61 -9.05
CA VAL A 123 5.97 19.43 -9.37
C VAL A 123 7.10 19.19 -8.37
N ASP A 124 6.76 19.14 -7.08
CA ASP A 124 7.70 18.85 -6.00
C ASP A 124 8.27 17.43 -6.16
N LEU A 125 7.41 16.43 -6.42
CA LEU A 125 7.81 15.05 -6.66
C LEU A 125 8.79 14.91 -7.83
N ALA A 126 8.61 15.69 -8.90
CA ALA A 126 9.52 15.68 -10.06
C ALA A 126 10.95 16.13 -9.72
N ARG A 127 11.16 16.84 -8.60
CA ARG A 127 12.49 17.26 -8.14
C ARG A 127 13.20 16.18 -7.31
N CYS A 128 12.48 15.16 -6.86
CA CYS A 128 12.99 14.09 -6.01
C CYS A 128 13.74 13.03 -6.82
N GLN A 129 14.98 13.31 -7.24
CA GLN A 129 15.73 12.38 -8.10
C GLN A 129 16.37 11.21 -7.34
N ASN A 130 16.58 11.33 -6.03
CA ASN A 130 17.24 10.32 -5.20
C ASN A 130 16.30 9.49 -4.31
N ILE A 131 14.98 9.68 -4.42
CA ILE A 131 14.05 8.94 -3.57
C ILE A 131 14.04 7.45 -3.93
N THR A 132 14.10 6.61 -2.90
CA THR A 132 14.02 5.15 -3.00
C THR A 132 12.66 4.63 -2.54
N THR A 133 11.99 5.35 -1.63
CA THR A 133 10.66 5.02 -1.12
C THR A 133 9.72 6.21 -1.23
N CYS A 134 8.55 5.99 -1.83
CA CYS A 134 7.51 7.00 -1.99
C CYS A 134 6.16 6.44 -1.53
N SER A 135 5.46 7.16 -0.66
CA SER A 135 4.12 6.83 -0.19
C SER A 135 3.14 7.94 -0.57
N LEU A 136 2.12 7.61 -1.35
CA LEU A 136 1.17 8.58 -1.91
C LEU A 136 -0.25 8.29 -1.43
N GLY A 137 -0.88 9.27 -0.80
CA GLY A 137 -2.32 9.30 -0.60
C GLY A 137 -3.01 9.74 -1.89
N ILE A 138 -3.92 8.91 -2.40
CA ILE A 138 -4.78 9.23 -3.54
C ILE A 138 -6.12 9.71 -3.02
N ASP A 139 -6.42 10.96 -3.31
CA ASP A 139 -7.72 11.58 -3.06
C ASP A 139 -8.32 12.07 -4.38
N ARG A 140 -9.19 13.08 -4.32
CA ARG A 140 -9.85 13.67 -5.47
C ARG A 140 -8.80 14.13 -6.48
N PRO A 141 -9.03 13.87 -7.78
CA PRO A 141 -8.11 14.29 -8.81
C PRO A 141 -8.00 15.82 -8.82
N PRO A 142 -6.83 16.37 -9.13
CA PRO A 142 -6.70 17.81 -9.33
C PRO A 142 -7.63 18.25 -10.48
N PRO A 143 -8.14 19.50 -10.45
CA PRO A 143 -9.02 20.02 -11.51
C PRO A 143 -8.36 20.06 -12.88
N SER A 144 -7.02 20.02 -12.95
CA SER A 144 -6.25 19.93 -14.20
C SER A 144 -5.28 18.75 -14.16
N VAL A 145 -5.26 17.95 -15.22
CA VAL A 145 -4.29 16.87 -15.41
C VAL A 145 -2.91 17.46 -15.72
N VAL A 146 -1.87 16.98 -15.04
CA VAL A 146 -0.48 17.29 -15.41
C VAL A 146 -0.12 16.46 -16.64
N SER A 147 0.25 17.12 -17.73
CA SER A 147 0.64 16.43 -18.98
C SER A 147 2.11 15.99 -19.00
N GLU A 148 2.92 16.47 -18.07
CA GLU A 148 4.35 16.16 -18.01
C GLU A 148 4.60 14.81 -17.32
N SER A 149 5.48 14.00 -17.92
CA SER A 149 5.95 12.76 -17.31
C SER A 149 6.93 13.04 -16.18
N ILE A 150 6.79 12.32 -15.07
CA ILE A 150 7.65 12.42 -13.89
C ILE A 150 8.45 11.12 -13.79
N THR A 151 9.75 11.21 -14.01
CA THR A 151 10.66 10.07 -13.87
C THR A 151 11.32 10.11 -12.50
N LEU A 152 11.22 9.01 -11.76
CA LEU A 152 11.88 8.83 -10.46
C LEU A 152 12.88 7.67 -10.60
N PRO A 153 14.14 7.96 -10.99
CA PRO A 153 15.05 6.95 -11.50
C PRO A 153 15.51 5.95 -10.44
N CYS A 154 15.54 6.36 -9.17
CA CYS A 154 16.01 5.57 -8.04
C CYS A 154 14.87 4.93 -7.23
N LEU A 155 13.60 5.15 -7.59
CA LEU A 155 12.48 4.71 -6.78
C LEU A 155 12.30 3.19 -6.84
N GLN A 156 12.46 2.53 -5.70
CA GLN A 156 12.35 1.08 -5.55
C GLN A 156 11.02 0.65 -4.94
N THR A 157 10.45 1.47 -4.05
CA THR A 157 9.20 1.18 -3.35
C THR A 157 8.19 2.29 -3.56
N LEU A 158 7.04 1.94 -4.13
CA LEU A 158 5.88 2.81 -4.23
C LEU A 158 4.73 2.25 -3.38
N ARG A 159 4.25 3.04 -2.44
CA ARG A 159 3.03 2.77 -1.66
C ARG A 159 1.94 3.74 -2.09
N VAL A 160 0.76 3.22 -2.37
CA VAL A 160 -0.37 3.99 -2.84
C VAL A 160 -1.56 3.69 -1.96
N ARG A 161 -2.03 4.69 -1.21
CA ARG A 161 -3.19 4.55 -0.36
C ARG A 161 -4.38 5.28 -0.95
N ARG A 162 -5.50 4.60 -1.14
CA ARG A 162 -6.77 5.25 -1.42
C ARG A 162 -7.29 5.90 -0.13
N VAL A 163 -7.34 7.23 -0.11
CA VAL A 163 -7.70 8.01 1.10
C VAL A 163 -9.20 8.27 1.18
N THR A 164 -9.89 8.46 0.04
CA THR A 164 -11.33 8.79 0.02
C THR A 164 -12.13 8.02 -1.02
N ARG A 165 -13.47 8.17 -0.95
CA ARG A 165 -14.39 7.52 -1.89
C ARG A 165 -14.32 8.10 -3.29
N PHE A 166 -13.92 9.36 -3.38
CA PHE A 166 -13.82 10.12 -4.61
C PHE A 166 -12.40 10.08 -5.18
N ALA A 167 -11.54 9.25 -4.62
CA ALA A 167 -10.18 9.07 -5.08
C ALA A 167 -10.13 8.65 -6.54
N HIS A 168 -9.18 9.22 -7.31
CA HIS A 168 -8.90 8.78 -8.66
C HIS A 168 -7.39 8.74 -8.94
N ALA A 169 -6.87 7.56 -9.24
CA ALA A 169 -5.44 7.31 -9.42
C ALA A 169 -4.86 8.02 -10.66
N HIS A 170 -5.65 8.29 -11.70
CA HIS A 170 -5.16 8.80 -12.99
C HIS A 170 -4.26 10.04 -12.86
N GLY A 171 -4.69 11.05 -12.09
CA GLY A 171 -3.95 12.31 -11.99
C GLY A 171 -2.59 12.18 -11.31
N MET A 172 -2.39 11.14 -10.50
CA MET A 172 -1.18 10.93 -9.71
C MET A 172 -0.29 9.82 -10.25
N ILE A 173 -0.88 8.78 -10.83
CA ILE A 173 -0.18 7.56 -11.27
C ILE A 173 0.21 7.63 -12.75
N ASP A 174 -0.61 8.25 -13.59
CA ASP A 174 -0.36 8.28 -15.04
C ASP A 174 0.91 9.07 -15.43
N PRO A 175 1.31 10.14 -14.72
CA PRO A 175 2.56 10.83 -15.02
C PRO A 175 3.82 10.01 -14.71
N LEU A 176 3.76 9.01 -13.83
CA LEU A 176 4.96 8.41 -13.23
C LEU A 176 5.69 7.43 -14.18
N ILE A 177 7.02 7.46 -14.17
CA ILE A 177 7.91 6.49 -14.82
C ILE A 177 8.95 6.03 -13.80
N LEU A 178 8.92 4.75 -13.44
CA LEU A 178 9.62 4.20 -12.26
C LEU A 178 10.51 3.02 -12.66
N PRO A 179 11.63 3.25 -13.37
CA PRO A 179 12.40 2.18 -14.00
C PRO A 179 13.01 1.17 -13.01
N GLN A 180 13.27 1.59 -11.77
CA GLN A 180 13.83 0.74 -10.71
C GLN A 180 12.79 0.20 -9.72
N LEU A 181 11.49 0.31 -10.03
CA LEU A 181 10.44 -0.14 -9.11
C LEU A 181 10.50 -1.65 -8.87
N GLN A 182 10.62 -2.03 -7.61
CA GLN A 182 10.68 -3.42 -7.16
C GLN A 182 9.48 -3.78 -6.28
N THR A 183 8.94 -2.82 -5.53
CA THR A 183 7.84 -3.04 -4.58
C THR A 183 6.69 -2.07 -4.88
N LEU A 184 5.51 -2.62 -5.13
CA LEU A 184 4.26 -1.86 -5.29
C LEU A 184 3.27 -2.31 -4.22
N GLU A 185 2.88 -1.40 -3.35
CA GLU A 185 1.87 -1.60 -2.32
C GLU A 185 0.68 -0.70 -2.60
N ILE A 186 -0.52 -1.27 -2.58
CA ILE A 186 -1.78 -0.57 -2.81
C ILE A 186 -2.71 -0.91 -1.67
N ASP A 187 -3.15 0.08 -0.92
CA ASP A 187 -4.09 -0.10 0.18
C ASP A 187 -5.17 0.98 0.23
N ALA A 188 -6.08 0.89 1.21
CA ALA A 188 -7.05 1.94 1.50
C ALA A 188 -6.98 2.33 2.98
N SER A 189 -7.19 3.61 3.29
CA SER A 189 -7.26 4.08 4.68
C SER A 189 -8.53 3.63 5.39
N ASN A 190 -9.57 3.25 4.63
CA ASN A 190 -10.88 2.86 5.11
C ASN A 190 -11.51 1.89 4.11
N LEU A 191 -12.52 1.13 4.56
CA LEU A 191 -13.34 0.26 3.70
C LEU A 191 -14.34 1.13 2.91
N VAL A 192 -13.79 1.90 1.99
CA VAL A 192 -14.51 2.93 1.25
C VAL A 192 -15.33 2.29 0.13
N ASN A 193 -16.50 1.79 0.50
CA ASN A 193 -17.28 0.81 -0.25
C ASN A 193 -17.89 1.24 -1.60
N TRP A 194 -17.73 2.48 -2.10
CA TRP A 194 -18.69 3.00 -3.11
C TRP A 194 -18.11 3.41 -4.47
N ASN A 195 -16.80 3.31 -4.71
CA ASN A 195 -16.25 3.65 -6.03
C ASN A 195 -15.33 2.54 -6.55
N GLN A 196 -15.90 1.70 -7.42
CA GLN A 196 -15.21 0.61 -8.13
C GLN A 196 -14.26 1.14 -9.23
N ARG A 197 -14.29 2.44 -9.53
CA ARG A 197 -13.54 3.07 -10.64
C ARG A 197 -12.51 4.11 -10.16
N TRP A 198 -12.03 3.98 -8.93
CA TRP A 198 -10.95 4.84 -8.43
C TRP A 198 -9.64 4.63 -9.22
N HIS A 199 -9.53 3.47 -9.87
CA HIS A 199 -8.51 3.14 -10.85
C HIS A 199 -9.18 2.48 -12.06
N SER A 200 -8.54 2.56 -13.22
CA SER A 200 -8.99 1.90 -14.43
C SER A 200 -7.90 0.97 -14.94
N ARG A 201 -6.86 1.55 -15.54
CA ARG A 201 -5.69 0.84 -16.06
C ARG A 201 -4.37 1.42 -15.56
N ASN A 202 -4.46 2.26 -14.53
CA ASN A 202 -3.38 3.16 -14.15
C ASN A 202 -2.16 2.37 -13.66
N PHE A 203 -2.37 1.29 -12.90
CA PHE A 203 -1.29 0.49 -12.34
C PHE A 203 -0.64 -0.44 -13.38
N SER A 204 -1.41 -1.12 -14.23
CA SER A 204 -0.83 -1.90 -15.33
C SER A 204 -0.13 -0.99 -16.36
N SER A 205 -0.68 0.19 -16.63
CA SER A 205 -0.03 1.19 -17.50
C SER A 205 1.25 1.74 -16.89
N LEU A 206 1.28 1.97 -15.56
CA LEU A 206 2.49 2.34 -14.83
C LEU A 206 3.58 1.28 -15.01
N LEU A 207 3.26 0.00 -14.77
CA LEU A 207 4.22 -1.09 -14.91
C LEU A 207 4.71 -1.23 -16.35
N ALA A 208 3.81 -1.17 -17.33
CA ALA A 208 4.17 -1.25 -18.75
C ALA A 208 5.07 -0.10 -19.19
N ARG A 209 4.75 1.13 -18.79
CA ARG A 209 5.53 2.34 -19.13
C ARG A 209 6.86 2.39 -18.41
N SER A 210 6.92 1.89 -17.18
CA SER A 210 8.14 1.91 -16.36
C SER A 210 9.13 0.81 -16.78
N GLY A 211 8.66 -0.28 -17.39
CA GLY A 211 9.52 -1.40 -17.79
C GLY A 211 10.29 -2.04 -16.63
N CYS A 212 9.78 -1.89 -15.41
CA CYS A 212 10.45 -2.26 -14.17
C CYS A 212 10.37 -3.77 -13.89
N SER A 213 11.34 -4.29 -13.13
CA SER A 213 11.34 -5.68 -12.67
C SER A 213 10.69 -5.80 -11.29
N LEU A 214 9.35 -5.75 -11.24
CA LEU A 214 8.60 -5.81 -9.99
C LEU A 214 8.80 -7.17 -9.28
N LEU A 215 9.26 -7.12 -8.03
CA LEU A 215 9.54 -8.29 -7.17
C LEU A 215 8.40 -8.53 -6.16
N ARG A 216 7.76 -7.46 -5.68
CA ARG A 216 6.73 -7.51 -4.64
C ARG A 216 5.50 -6.70 -5.05
N LEU A 217 4.33 -7.34 -5.00
CA LEU A 217 3.04 -6.70 -5.26
C LEU A 217 2.10 -7.01 -4.10
N SER A 218 1.64 -5.97 -3.41
CA SER A 218 0.68 -6.06 -2.31
C SER A 218 -0.53 -5.20 -2.62
N ILE A 219 -1.73 -5.77 -2.57
CA ILE A 219 -3.01 -5.09 -2.79
C ILE A 219 -3.93 -5.49 -1.64
N GLN A 220 -4.33 -4.53 -0.80
CA GLN A 220 -5.06 -4.78 0.45
C GLN A 220 -6.23 -3.81 0.60
N ASP A 221 -7.37 -4.30 1.09
CA ASP A 221 -8.54 -3.49 1.47
C ASP A 221 -9.09 -2.56 0.38
N VAL A 222 -8.76 -2.84 -0.88
CA VAL A 222 -9.23 -2.09 -2.05
C VAL A 222 -10.07 -2.98 -2.95
N ASP A 223 -11.06 -2.36 -3.59
CA ASP A 223 -11.73 -2.96 -4.74
C ASP A 223 -10.83 -2.81 -5.97
N PHE A 224 -10.10 -3.88 -6.30
CA PHE A 224 -9.13 -3.95 -7.39
C PHE A 224 -9.55 -4.94 -8.49
N PRO A 225 -10.09 -4.53 -9.64
CA PRO A 225 -10.63 -5.46 -10.63
C PRO A 225 -9.63 -6.52 -11.08
N ASN A 226 -10.12 -7.76 -11.19
CA ASN A 226 -9.33 -8.91 -11.62
C ASN A 226 -8.60 -8.71 -12.95
N ASP A 227 -9.25 -8.08 -13.92
CA ASP A 227 -8.67 -7.90 -15.25
C ASP A 227 -7.47 -6.95 -15.20
N GLU A 228 -7.48 -5.95 -14.31
CA GLU A 228 -6.34 -5.10 -14.03
C GLU A 228 -5.25 -5.87 -13.28
N LEU A 229 -5.63 -6.65 -12.26
CA LEU A 229 -4.70 -7.48 -11.50
C LEU A 229 -3.97 -8.47 -12.41
N VAL A 230 -4.69 -9.22 -13.23
CA VAL A 230 -4.13 -10.18 -14.18
C VAL A 230 -3.19 -9.50 -15.18
N ARG A 231 -3.45 -8.24 -15.56
CA ARG A 231 -2.55 -7.44 -16.40
C ARG A 231 -1.28 -7.05 -15.66
N CYS A 232 -1.38 -6.58 -14.41
CA CYS A 232 -0.21 -6.33 -13.55
C CYS A 232 0.65 -7.60 -13.41
N LEU A 233 0.04 -8.76 -13.07
CA LEU A 233 0.76 -10.03 -12.96
C LEU A 233 1.41 -10.46 -14.29
N SER A 234 0.80 -10.14 -15.43
CA SER A 234 1.38 -10.47 -16.74
C SER A 234 2.59 -9.59 -17.09
N LEU A 235 2.68 -8.39 -16.53
CA LEU A 235 3.80 -7.45 -16.71
C LEU A 235 4.93 -7.66 -15.69
N SER A 236 4.75 -8.54 -14.71
CA SER A 236 5.70 -8.76 -13.61
C SER A 236 6.19 -10.20 -13.52
N PRO A 237 6.86 -10.75 -14.55
CA PRO A 237 7.32 -12.14 -14.54
C PRO A 237 8.37 -12.45 -13.47
N ALA A 238 9.06 -11.42 -12.95
CA ALA A 238 10.06 -11.54 -11.89
C ALA A 238 9.47 -11.52 -10.47
N LEU A 239 8.14 -11.46 -10.32
CA LEU A 239 7.49 -11.34 -9.02
C LEU A 239 7.82 -12.55 -8.13
N THR A 240 8.35 -12.29 -6.93
CA THR A 240 8.69 -13.30 -5.93
C THR A 240 7.69 -13.34 -4.78
N SER A 241 7.03 -12.21 -4.47
CA SER A 241 6.04 -12.11 -3.40
C SER A 241 4.77 -11.42 -3.88
N PHE A 242 3.64 -12.07 -3.65
CA PHE A 242 2.32 -11.58 -4.04
C PHE A 242 1.34 -11.63 -2.87
N ARG A 243 0.76 -10.48 -2.52
CA ARG A 243 -0.27 -10.38 -1.48
C ARG A 243 -1.52 -9.73 -2.05
N PHE A 244 -2.64 -10.44 -2.00
CA PHE A 244 -3.93 -9.95 -2.45
C PHE A 244 -5.00 -10.21 -1.41
N ILE A 245 -5.38 -9.14 -0.72
CA ILE A 245 -6.39 -9.12 0.33
C ILE A 245 -7.49 -8.17 -0.14
N PRO A 246 -8.39 -8.60 -1.05
CA PRO A 246 -9.41 -7.72 -1.60
C PRO A 246 -10.35 -7.21 -0.51
N CYS A 247 -11.03 -6.09 -0.79
CA CYS A 247 -12.15 -5.67 0.05
C CYS A 247 -13.15 -6.84 0.21
N PRO A 248 -13.57 -7.19 1.45
CA PRO A 248 -14.30 -8.43 1.69
C PRO A 248 -15.65 -8.56 0.97
N ARG A 249 -16.25 -7.45 0.52
CA ARG A 249 -17.54 -7.39 -0.19
C ARG A 249 -17.51 -7.86 -1.66
N SER A 250 -16.68 -8.86 -1.93
CA SER A 250 -16.64 -9.68 -3.13
C SER A 250 -15.80 -9.17 -4.29
N GLN A 251 -14.87 -10.05 -4.70
CA GLN A 251 -14.48 -10.24 -6.09
C GLN A 251 -14.51 -11.73 -6.42
N ASN A 252 -14.88 -12.07 -7.65
CA ASN A 252 -14.66 -13.40 -8.18
C ASN A 252 -13.15 -13.64 -8.22
N LEU A 253 -12.58 -14.69 -7.62
CA LEU A 253 -11.12 -14.91 -7.67
C LEU A 253 -10.68 -15.88 -8.78
N SER A 254 -11.62 -16.46 -9.53
CA SER A 254 -11.34 -17.54 -10.47
C SER A 254 -10.30 -17.18 -11.53
N ASP A 255 -10.33 -15.96 -12.06
CA ASP A 255 -9.34 -15.55 -13.08
C ASP A 255 -7.94 -15.36 -12.51
N VAL A 256 -7.84 -14.83 -11.29
CA VAL A 256 -6.56 -14.66 -10.58
C VAL A 256 -5.99 -16.03 -10.24
N ILE A 257 -6.80 -16.91 -9.65
CA ILE A 257 -6.41 -18.29 -9.30
C ILE A 257 -5.97 -19.03 -10.57
N ARG A 258 -6.75 -18.98 -11.65
CA ARG A 258 -6.42 -19.62 -12.93
C ARG A 258 -5.15 -19.07 -13.58
N LYS A 259 -4.84 -17.79 -13.36
CA LYS A 259 -3.59 -17.16 -13.83
C LYS A 259 -2.39 -17.65 -13.03
N LEU A 260 -2.56 -17.88 -11.72
CA LEU A 260 -1.52 -18.33 -10.81
C LEU A 260 -1.31 -19.85 -10.83
N ASP A 261 -2.31 -20.63 -11.23
CA ASP A 261 -2.21 -22.09 -11.33
C ASP A 261 -1.11 -22.54 -12.31
N ALA A 262 -0.21 -23.38 -11.82
CA ALA A 262 0.91 -23.95 -12.57
C ALA A 262 0.61 -25.37 -13.09
N SER A 263 -0.58 -25.90 -12.84
CA SER A 263 -0.97 -27.24 -13.24
C SER A 263 -0.90 -27.43 -14.77
N PRO A 264 -0.40 -28.57 -15.26
CA PRO A 264 -0.35 -28.85 -16.69
C PRO A 264 -1.78 -28.92 -17.26
N ARG A 265 -2.05 -28.11 -18.28
CA ARG A 265 -3.36 -28.13 -18.96
C ARG A 265 -3.52 -29.42 -19.75
N THR A 266 -4.42 -30.29 -19.29
CA THR A 266 -4.65 -31.67 -19.76
C THR A 266 -5.21 -31.83 -21.18
N ARG A 267 -5.24 -30.79 -22.02
CA ARG A 267 -5.87 -30.87 -23.35
C ARG A 267 -5.05 -30.21 -24.43
N GLY A 268 -4.16 -30.98 -25.09
CA GLY A 268 -3.64 -30.83 -26.46
C GLY A 268 -3.17 -29.45 -26.96
N ARG A 269 -3.23 -28.42 -26.12
CA ARG A 269 -2.90 -27.04 -26.42
C ARG A 269 -1.45 -26.84 -26.04
N ARG A 270 -0.72 -26.16 -26.92
CA ARG A 270 0.67 -25.74 -26.73
C ARG A 270 0.88 -25.30 -25.28
N ARG A 271 1.96 -25.81 -24.65
CA ARG A 271 2.37 -25.42 -23.29
C ARG A 271 2.36 -23.90 -23.21
N GLY A 272 1.34 -23.35 -22.53
CA GLY A 272 1.29 -21.92 -22.26
C GLY A 272 2.39 -21.59 -21.26
N HIS A 273 2.99 -20.41 -21.39
CA HIS A 273 3.91 -19.91 -20.37
C HIS A 273 3.17 -19.80 -19.04
N VAL A 274 3.71 -20.45 -18.00
CA VAL A 274 3.20 -20.33 -16.64
C VAL A 274 3.45 -18.90 -16.18
N ALA A 275 2.43 -18.26 -15.60
CA ALA A 275 2.60 -16.90 -15.08
C ALA A 275 3.46 -16.94 -13.81
N LEU A 276 4.29 -15.91 -13.63
CA LEU A 276 5.08 -15.71 -12.40
C LEU A 276 5.92 -16.95 -12.03
N PRO A 277 6.88 -17.36 -12.89
CA PRO A 277 7.70 -18.53 -12.63
C PRO A 277 8.61 -18.36 -11.39
N GLN A 278 8.80 -17.15 -10.88
CA GLN A 278 9.67 -16.86 -9.72
C GLN A 278 8.89 -16.69 -8.40
N LEU A 279 7.57 -16.91 -8.39
CA LEU A 279 6.75 -16.68 -7.20
C LEU A 279 7.09 -17.68 -6.09
N ARG A 280 7.47 -17.16 -4.92
CA ARG A 280 7.86 -17.93 -3.73
C ARG A 280 6.94 -17.68 -2.53
N GLU A 281 6.34 -16.50 -2.46
CA GLU A 281 5.46 -16.12 -1.36
C GLU A 281 4.10 -15.70 -1.92
N ILE A 282 3.03 -16.24 -1.34
CA ILE A 282 1.67 -15.86 -1.70
C ILE A 282 0.82 -15.65 -0.46
N THR A 283 0.09 -14.54 -0.43
CA THR A 283 -1.03 -14.32 0.48
C THR A 283 -2.28 -14.04 -0.34
N MET A 284 -3.36 -14.78 -0.12
CA MET A 284 -4.65 -14.52 -0.76
C MET A 284 -5.77 -14.52 0.26
N ALA A 285 -6.64 -13.51 0.21
CA ALA A 285 -7.86 -13.49 1.01
C ALA A 285 -9.10 -13.82 0.17
N SER A 286 -10.07 -14.51 0.77
CA SER A 286 -11.38 -14.78 0.18
C SER A 286 -12.47 -14.67 1.24
N SER A 287 -13.62 -14.12 0.86
CA SER A 287 -14.86 -14.21 1.65
C SER A 287 -15.77 -15.35 1.21
N VAL A 288 -15.38 -16.10 0.16
CA VAL A 288 -16.19 -17.18 -0.42
C VAL A 288 -15.49 -18.52 -0.23
N GLU A 289 -16.13 -19.42 0.51
CA GLU A 289 -15.64 -20.76 0.86
C GLU A 289 -15.15 -21.56 -0.36
N ARG A 290 -15.94 -21.58 -1.45
CA ARG A 290 -15.61 -22.38 -2.65
C ARG A 290 -14.28 -22.02 -3.33
N TYR A 291 -13.72 -20.83 -3.08
CA TYR A 291 -12.42 -20.46 -3.64
C TYR A 291 -11.25 -21.03 -2.85
N LEU A 292 -11.46 -21.47 -1.61
CA LEU A 292 -10.39 -21.97 -0.75
C LEU A 292 -9.78 -23.25 -1.31
N ASP A 293 -10.61 -24.18 -1.79
CA ASP A 293 -10.13 -25.39 -2.47
C ASP A 293 -9.33 -25.05 -3.73
N SER A 294 -9.78 -24.03 -4.46
CA SER A 294 -9.11 -23.57 -5.70
C SER A 294 -7.79 -22.87 -5.40
N ILE A 295 -7.71 -22.05 -4.35
CA ILE A 295 -6.47 -21.42 -3.86
C ILE A 295 -5.51 -22.51 -3.39
N THR A 296 -5.97 -23.46 -2.59
CA THR A 296 -5.18 -24.58 -2.08
C THR A 296 -4.61 -25.43 -3.23
N THR A 297 -5.44 -25.76 -4.22
CA THR A 297 -5.02 -26.52 -5.41
C THR A 297 -3.98 -25.73 -6.22
N MET A 298 -4.18 -24.42 -6.38
CA MET A 298 -3.20 -23.55 -7.04
C MET A 298 -1.87 -23.52 -6.26
N CYS A 299 -1.89 -23.42 -4.93
CA CYS A 299 -0.67 -23.47 -4.11
C CYS A 299 0.04 -24.82 -4.27
N ARG A 300 -0.69 -25.95 -4.22
CA ARG A 300 -0.13 -27.30 -4.45
C ARG A 300 0.52 -27.44 -5.82
N SER A 301 -0.04 -26.81 -6.85
CA SER A 301 0.55 -26.85 -8.21
C SER A 301 1.96 -26.23 -8.27
N ARG A 302 2.33 -25.42 -7.26
CA ARG A 302 3.60 -24.71 -7.13
C ARG A 302 4.51 -25.28 -6.04
N THR A 303 4.25 -26.49 -5.55
CA THR A 303 5.12 -27.13 -4.54
C THR A 303 5.84 -28.36 -5.10
N GLY A 304 7.01 -28.68 -4.52
CA GLY A 304 7.77 -29.90 -4.75
C GLY A 304 7.88 -30.34 -6.22
N ALA A 305 7.51 -31.60 -6.49
CA ALA A 305 7.57 -32.20 -7.82
C ALA A 305 6.67 -31.49 -8.85
N CYS A 306 5.53 -30.91 -8.42
CA CYS A 306 4.63 -30.18 -9.31
C CYS A 306 5.29 -28.90 -9.84
N ALA A 307 5.94 -28.12 -8.95
CA ALA A 307 6.69 -26.93 -9.31
C ALA A 307 7.80 -27.24 -10.33
N ARG A 308 8.59 -28.29 -10.03
CA ARG A 308 9.67 -28.77 -10.90
C ARG A 308 9.15 -29.18 -12.28
N ALA A 309 8.05 -29.94 -12.33
CA ALA A 309 7.43 -30.36 -13.58
C ALA A 309 6.88 -29.18 -14.41
N ALA A 310 6.38 -28.13 -13.73
CA ALA A 310 5.89 -26.92 -14.35
C ALA A 310 7.01 -25.92 -14.75
N GLY A 311 8.25 -26.14 -14.29
CA GLY A 311 9.37 -25.22 -14.52
C GLY A 311 9.22 -23.90 -13.78
N VAL A 312 8.63 -23.92 -12.57
CA VAL A 312 8.47 -22.75 -11.71
C VAL A 312 9.23 -22.94 -10.39
N ALA A 313 9.53 -21.83 -9.72
CA ALA A 313 10.06 -21.82 -8.37
C ALA A 313 9.07 -22.50 -7.41
N THR A 314 9.63 -23.29 -6.48
CA THR A 314 8.86 -23.88 -5.38
C THR A 314 8.36 -22.78 -4.46
N LEU A 315 7.06 -22.80 -4.17
CA LEU A 315 6.43 -21.91 -3.21
C LEU A 315 6.99 -22.21 -1.81
N GLN A 316 7.52 -21.18 -1.15
CA GLN A 316 8.13 -21.25 0.17
C GLN A 316 7.17 -20.79 1.27
N ARG A 317 6.30 -19.83 0.97
CA ARG A 317 5.31 -19.30 1.92
C ARG A 317 3.94 -19.15 1.29
N ALA A 318 2.92 -19.60 2.01
CA ALA A 318 1.54 -19.50 1.58
C ALA A 318 0.64 -19.13 2.76
N GLU A 319 -0.05 -18.01 2.66
CA GLU A 319 -1.04 -17.56 3.64
C GLU A 319 -2.42 -17.46 2.97
N VAL A 320 -3.40 -18.19 3.52
CA VAL A 320 -4.79 -18.08 3.08
C VAL A 320 -5.58 -17.35 4.15
N VAL A 321 -6.14 -16.19 3.80
CA VAL A 321 -6.98 -15.40 4.69
C VAL A 321 -8.44 -15.66 4.35
N PHE A 322 -9.25 -16.04 5.33
CA PHE A 322 -10.69 -16.18 5.18
C PHE A 322 -11.39 -15.06 5.95
N PHE A 323 -12.20 -14.27 5.25
CA PHE A 323 -12.98 -13.21 5.90
C PHE A 323 -14.29 -13.78 6.46
N ASP A 324 -14.40 -13.81 7.79
CA ASP A 324 -15.66 -14.08 8.48
C ASP A 324 -16.49 -12.80 8.55
N LEU A 325 -17.28 -12.58 7.49
CA LEU A 325 -17.99 -11.32 7.30
C LEU A 325 -19.39 -11.28 7.89
N TRP A 326 -20.02 -12.43 8.03
CA TRP A 326 -21.42 -12.56 8.39
C TRP A 326 -21.46 -13.85 9.20
N HIS A 327 -21.84 -13.74 10.47
CA HIS A 327 -22.18 -14.87 11.34
C HIS A 327 -23.44 -15.59 10.81
N ASP A 328 -23.45 -16.00 9.54
CA ASP A 328 -24.44 -16.93 9.05
C ASP A 328 -24.14 -18.24 9.77
N LYS A 329 -24.97 -18.51 10.77
CA LYS A 329 -24.67 -19.23 12.03
C LYS A 329 -24.36 -20.72 11.89
N SER A 330 -23.93 -21.21 10.73
CA SER A 330 -23.43 -22.57 10.62
C SER A 330 -21.96 -22.57 11.05
N GLU A 331 -21.70 -22.86 12.32
CA GLU A 331 -20.35 -23.20 12.83
C GLU A 331 -19.65 -24.22 11.90
N ASP A 332 -20.44 -25.11 11.29
CA ASP A 332 -20.05 -26.11 10.29
C ASP A 332 -19.29 -25.55 9.07
N GLY A 333 -19.52 -24.30 8.65
CA GLY A 333 -18.86 -23.71 7.50
C GLY A 333 -17.40 -23.37 7.78
N LEU A 334 -17.16 -22.64 8.87
CA LEU A 334 -15.83 -22.25 9.30
C LEU A 334 -15.00 -23.47 9.70
N GLU A 335 -15.60 -24.42 10.42
CA GLU A 335 -14.91 -25.64 10.84
C GLU A 335 -14.45 -26.48 9.63
N ARG A 336 -15.30 -26.64 8.60
CA ARG A 336 -14.91 -27.34 7.37
C ARG A 336 -13.75 -26.65 6.65
N VAL A 337 -13.75 -25.32 6.59
CA VAL A 337 -12.67 -24.52 6.02
C VAL A 337 -11.35 -24.73 6.77
N VAL A 338 -11.39 -24.57 8.08
CA VAL A 338 -10.22 -24.72 8.95
C VAL A 338 -9.67 -26.15 8.84
N ASN A 339 -10.53 -27.16 8.88
CA ASN A 339 -10.13 -28.57 8.76
C ASN A 339 -9.52 -28.89 7.40
N SER A 340 -10.12 -28.42 6.30
CA SER A 340 -9.59 -28.66 4.94
C SER A 340 -8.20 -28.03 4.75
N LEU A 341 -8.02 -26.82 5.27
CA LEU A 341 -6.72 -26.13 5.19
C LEU A 341 -5.69 -26.72 6.17
N ALA A 342 -6.08 -27.11 7.38
CA ALA A 342 -5.21 -27.80 8.33
C ALA A 342 -4.75 -29.15 7.78
N GLN A 343 -5.63 -29.88 7.10
CA GLN A 343 -5.30 -31.10 6.38
C GLN A 343 -4.25 -30.82 5.29
N TRP A 344 -4.46 -29.79 4.46
CA TRP A 344 -3.49 -29.38 3.45
C TRP A 344 -2.12 -29.04 4.04
N VAL A 345 -2.07 -28.25 5.13
CA VAL A 345 -0.82 -27.94 5.83
C VAL A 345 -0.13 -29.22 6.33
N SER A 346 -0.91 -30.17 6.86
CA SER A 346 -0.39 -31.43 7.41
C SER A 346 0.16 -32.36 6.32
N GLU A 347 -0.51 -32.46 5.17
CA GLU A 347 -0.05 -33.24 4.01
C GLU A 347 1.32 -32.73 3.49
N ASN A 348 1.54 -31.42 3.45
CA ASN A 348 2.83 -30.87 3.01
C ASN A 348 3.96 -31.04 4.04
N LYS A 349 3.65 -31.25 5.32
CA LYS A 349 4.65 -31.55 6.35
C LYS A 349 5.15 -32.99 6.29
N SER A 350 4.27 -33.95 5.94
CA SER A 350 4.60 -35.38 5.97
C SER A 350 5.39 -35.86 4.74
N GLU A 351 5.16 -35.28 3.56
CA GLU A 351 5.89 -35.64 2.34
C GLU A 351 7.39 -35.28 2.40
N ASN A 352 7.77 -34.28 3.20
CA ASN A 352 9.15 -33.80 3.32
C ASN A 352 10.01 -34.58 4.33
N GLY A 353 9.44 -35.55 5.06
CA GLY A 353 10.18 -36.36 6.04
C GLY A 353 11.04 -37.48 5.45
N ARG A 354 11.08 -37.65 4.13
CA ARG A 354 11.89 -38.67 3.46
C ARG A 354 13.25 -38.10 3.05
N GLU A 355 14.15 -38.16 4.03
CA GLU A 355 15.61 -38.14 4.01
C GLU A 355 16.34 -37.66 2.74
N GLY A 356 17.05 -36.53 2.86
CA GLY A 356 18.35 -36.35 2.20
C GLY A 356 18.66 -34.96 1.65
N GLU A 357 17.65 -34.15 1.33
CA GLU A 357 17.86 -32.82 0.74
C GLU A 357 17.18 -31.75 1.58
N ASP A 358 17.92 -30.69 1.91
CA ASP A 358 17.45 -29.44 2.54
C ASP A 358 16.44 -28.70 1.61
N GLU A 359 15.42 -29.39 1.11
CA GLU A 359 14.33 -28.76 0.37
C GLU A 359 13.51 -27.93 1.36
N HIS A 360 13.55 -26.60 1.14
CA HIS A 360 12.84 -25.61 1.94
C HIS A 360 11.37 -26.02 2.15
N LEU A 361 11.05 -26.34 3.41
CA LEU A 361 9.69 -26.69 3.83
C LEU A 361 8.74 -25.52 3.55
N LEU A 362 7.59 -25.80 2.93
CA LEU A 362 6.53 -24.79 2.74
C LEU A 362 6.01 -24.32 4.10
N GLU A 363 6.17 -23.03 4.40
CA GLU A 363 5.49 -22.37 5.51
C GLU A 363 4.07 -22.01 5.07
N ALA A 364 3.10 -22.77 5.55
CA ALA A 364 1.69 -22.56 5.24
C ALA A 364 0.92 -22.09 6.49
N SER A 365 0.18 -21.00 6.36
CA SER A 365 -0.67 -20.43 7.41
C SER A 365 -2.09 -20.17 6.91
N VAL A 366 -3.04 -20.20 7.85
CA VAL A 366 -4.44 -19.86 7.63
C VAL A 366 -4.80 -18.81 8.65
N VAL A 367 -5.41 -17.73 8.20
CA VAL A 367 -5.88 -16.65 9.05
C VAL A 367 -7.38 -16.51 8.85
N VAL A 368 -8.14 -16.65 9.93
CA VAL A 368 -9.56 -16.24 9.94
C VAL A 368 -9.58 -14.80 10.43
N ASP A 369 -10.01 -13.90 9.56
CA ASP A 369 -10.09 -12.47 9.86
C ASP A 369 -11.56 -12.04 9.94
N SER A 370 -11.90 -11.30 11.00
CA SER A 370 -13.24 -10.77 11.22
C SER A 370 -13.17 -9.24 11.17
N PRO A 371 -12.95 -8.63 9.98
CA PRO A 371 -12.65 -7.20 9.83
C PRO A 371 -13.81 -6.27 10.19
N TYR A 372 -14.96 -6.82 10.59
CA TYR A 372 -16.19 -6.11 10.94
C TYR A 372 -16.86 -6.71 12.17
N LEU A 373 -16.16 -6.93 13.27
CA LEU A 373 -16.82 -7.05 14.58
C LEU A 373 -17.13 -5.63 15.08
N PRO A 374 -18.30 -5.01 14.77
CA PRO A 374 -18.69 -3.81 15.48
C PRO A 374 -18.81 -4.17 16.96
N VAL A 375 -17.98 -3.55 17.80
CA VAL A 375 -18.27 -3.51 19.23
C VAL A 375 -19.49 -2.62 19.37
N TYR A 376 -20.67 -3.24 19.47
CA TYR A 376 -21.87 -2.52 19.87
C TYR A 376 -21.67 -2.11 21.33
N ILE A 377 -21.52 -0.80 21.54
CA ILE A 377 -21.52 -0.23 22.89
C ILE A 377 -22.98 -0.05 23.26
N ASP A 378 -23.47 -0.80 24.25
CA ASP A 378 -24.78 -0.57 24.82
C ASP A 378 -24.79 0.81 25.48
N VAL A 379 -25.56 1.73 24.91
CA VAL A 379 -25.84 3.03 25.52
C VAL A 379 -27.09 2.84 26.37
N GLN A 380 -26.92 2.66 27.68
CA GLN A 380 -28.00 2.65 28.67
C GLN A 380 -28.41 4.06 29.07
#